data_AF-A0A9K3H1G7-F1
#
_entry.id   AF-A0A9K3H1G7-F1
#
_cell.length_a   1.000
_cell.length_b   1.000
_cell.length_c   1.000
_cell.angle_alpha   90.00
_cell.angle_beta   90.00
_cell.angle_gamma   90.00
#
_symmetry.space_group_name_H-M   'P 1'
#
loop_
_entity.id
_entity.type
_entity.pdbx_description
1 polymer ?
#
loop_
_entity_poly.entity_id
_entity_poly.type
_entity_poly.pdbx_seq_one_letter_code
_entity_poly.pdbx_strand_id
1 'polypeptide(L)'
;MWKFNRSGSMFRILQRNTTQVSLIRGIAMGGGAAIAIHGRFRVVTDNTLFAMPETALGSFPDVGASYYLSRLPGFFGEYVGLTGARLDGAEMLACGLATHFVPLEKLSSLEYALCKATTGDPKIINNIILHDFSTTGS
;
A
#
# COMPACT_ATOMS: atom_id res chain seq x y z
N MET A 1 5.29 -5.21 25.11
CA MET A 1 4.37 -4.07 25.33
C MET A 1 4.76 -2.95 24.37
N TRP A 2 4.12 -2.84 23.20
CA TRP A 2 4.44 -1.81 22.20
C TRP A 2 3.83 -0.47 22.62
N LYS A 3 4.67 0.56 22.79
CA LYS A 3 4.22 1.93 23.14
C LYS A 3 3.94 2.72 21.86
N PHE A 4 2.66 3.01 21.62
CA PHE A 4 2.20 3.92 20.58
C PHE A 4 2.22 5.36 21.12
N ASN A 5 3.06 6.24 20.56
CA ASN A 5 3.17 7.65 20.99
C ASN A 5 2.25 8.54 20.13
N ARG A 6 1.38 9.34 20.77
CA ARG A 6 0.37 10.23 20.14
C ARG A 6 0.98 11.51 19.55
N SER A 7 1.96 11.40 18.67
CA SER A 7 2.51 12.54 17.94
C SER A 7 2.30 12.31 16.45
N GLY A 8 1.21 12.89 15.90
CA GLY A 8 0.86 13.05 14.48
C GLY A 8 1.72 12.35 13.42
N SER A 9 1.92 11.05 13.53
CA SER A 9 2.96 10.31 12.81
C SER A 9 2.53 9.99 11.38
N MET A 10 1.22 9.91 11.15
CA MET A 10 0.62 9.62 9.85
C MET A 10 0.86 10.74 8.82
N PHE A 11 0.61 12.00 9.19
CA PHE A 11 0.79 13.14 8.28
C PHE A 11 2.26 13.35 7.89
N ARG A 12 3.19 12.94 8.75
CA ARG A 12 4.62 13.07 8.51
C ARG A 12 5.12 12.18 7.38
N ILE A 13 4.43 11.07 7.12
CA ILE A 13 4.71 10.19 5.98
C ILE A 13 4.45 10.93 4.68
N LEU A 14 3.35 11.69 4.60
CA LEU A 14 3.00 12.51 3.44
C LEU A 14 3.90 13.75 3.26
N GLN A 15 4.46 14.28 4.34
CA GLN A 15 5.30 15.50 4.32
C GLN A 15 6.81 15.23 4.19
N ARG A 16 7.23 13.98 3.99
CA ARG A 16 8.65 13.63 3.92
C ARG A 16 9.19 13.79 2.50
N ASN A 17 10.30 14.51 2.35
CA ASN A 17 10.99 14.67 1.06
C ASN A 17 11.85 13.45 0.67
N THR A 18 11.79 12.37 1.47
CA THR A 18 12.50 11.11 1.18
C THR A 18 11.57 10.14 0.46
N THR A 19 12.08 9.47 -0.57
CA THR A 19 11.30 8.45 -1.28
C THR A 19 10.93 7.32 -0.33
N GLN A 20 9.63 7.03 -0.26
CA GLN A 20 9.08 5.96 0.57
C GLN A 20 8.57 4.82 -0.31
N VAL A 21 8.98 3.61 0.06
CA VAL A 21 8.52 2.35 -0.53
C VAL A 21 7.76 1.57 0.54
N SER A 22 6.49 1.31 0.29
CA SER A 22 5.64 0.47 1.12
C SER A 22 5.61 -0.93 0.54
N LEU A 23 6.21 -1.89 1.25
CA LEU A 23 6.12 -3.31 0.94
C LEU A 23 4.94 -3.89 1.74
N ILE A 24 3.87 -4.24 1.04
CA ILE A 24 2.69 -4.86 1.64
C ILE A 24 2.84 -6.36 1.47
N ARG A 25 2.88 -7.10 2.57
CA ARG A 25 2.93 -8.56 2.60
C ARG A 25 1.96 -9.08 3.64
N GLY A 26 1.08 -10.00 3.24
CA GLY A 26 0.06 -10.55 4.14
C GLY A 26 -1.12 -9.60 4.34
N ILE A 27 -1.72 -9.66 5.52
CA ILE A 27 -2.96 -8.95 5.82
C ILE A 27 -2.65 -7.51 6.23
N ALA A 28 -3.11 -6.54 5.43
CA ALA A 28 -3.05 -5.12 5.74
C ALA A 28 -4.48 -4.59 5.94
N MET A 29 -4.85 -4.36 7.20
CA MET A 29 -6.18 -3.89 7.56
C MET A 29 -6.14 -2.58 8.34
N GLY A 30 -7.16 -1.76 8.09
CA GLY A 30 -7.37 -0.47 8.71
C GLY A 30 -6.15 0.47 8.73
N GLY A 31 -5.75 0.94 9.91
CA GLY A 31 -4.64 1.88 10.04
C GLY A 31 -3.32 1.43 9.39
N GLY A 32 -3.01 0.13 9.39
CA GLY A 32 -1.81 -0.41 8.73
C GLY A 32 -1.89 -0.31 7.20
N ALA A 33 -3.10 -0.53 6.66
CA ALA A 33 -3.39 -0.37 5.24
C ALA A 33 -3.33 1.10 4.81
N ALA A 34 -3.85 2.02 5.64
CA ALA A 34 -3.80 3.44 5.37
C ALA A 34 -2.35 3.97 5.31
N ILE A 35 -1.48 3.53 6.24
CA ILE A 35 -0.05 3.90 6.21
C ILE A 35 0.62 3.42 4.92
N ALA A 36 0.30 2.20 4.48
CA ALA A 36 0.89 1.63 3.27
C ALA A 36 0.45 2.38 2.00
N ILE A 37 -0.83 2.75 1.90
CA ILE A 37 -1.41 3.45 0.73
C ILE A 37 -0.88 4.88 0.56
N HIS A 38 -0.48 5.54 1.64
CA HIS A 38 0.05 6.91 1.55
C HIS A 38 1.50 6.98 1.05
N GLY A 39 2.18 5.83 0.91
CA GLY A 39 3.52 5.76 0.33
C GLY A 39 3.53 6.02 -1.18
N ARG A 40 4.63 6.59 -1.68
CA ARG A 40 4.79 6.90 -3.11
C ARG A 40 4.87 5.63 -3.97
N PHE A 41 5.53 4.60 -3.47
CA PHE A 41 5.58 3.27 -4.08
C PHE A 41 4.84 2.28 -3.21
N ARG A 42 3.88 1.55 -3.80
CA ARG A 42 3.00 0.61 -3.12
C ARG A 42 3.17 -0.74 -3.80
N VAL A 43 4.02 -1.57 -3.22
CA VAL A 43 4.34 -2.90 -3.75
C VAL A 43 3.49 -3.92 -3.01
N VAL A 44 2.68 -4.66 -3.76
CA VAL A 44 1.84 -5.75 -3.25
C VAL A 44 2.37 -7.09 -3.74
N THR A 45 2.00 -8.15 -3.02
CA THR A 45 2.34 -9.54 -3.38
C THR A 45 1.09 -10.37 -3.61
N ASP A 46 1.27 -11.58 -4.12
CA ASP A 46 0.25 -12.62 -4.22
C ASP A 46 -0.47 -12.89 -2.89
N ASN A 47 0.26 -12.96 -1.77
CA ASN A 47 -0.33 -13.18 -0.45
C ASN A 47 -0.82 -11.90 0.25
N THR A 48 -0.98 -10.76 -0.45
CA THR A 48 -1.53 -9.56 0.20
C THR A 48 -3.03 -9.57 0.23
N LEU A 49 -3.57 -9.30 1.41
CA LEU A 49 -5.00 -9.16 1.62
C LEU A 49 -5.26 -7.82 2.30
N PHE A 50 -6.00 -6.96 1.60
CA PHE A 50 -6.34 -5.63 2.04
C PHE A 50 -7.81 -5.56 2.43
N ALA A 51 -8.12 -5.03 3.61
CA ALA A 51 -9.51 -4.81 3.97
C ALA A 51 -9.67 -3.62 4.92
N MET A 52 -10.86 -3.02 4.88
CA MET A 52 -11.28 -1.97 5.82
C MET A 52 -12.45 -2.49 6.68
N PRO A 53 -12.21 -3.36 7.66
CA PRO A 53 -13.27 -3.94 8.49
C PRO A 53 -13.83 -2.97 9.54
N GLU A 54 -13.45 -1.69 9.54
CA GLU A 54 -13.91 -0.68 10.49
C GLU A 54 -15.43 -0.54 10.51
N THR A 55 -16.09 -0.63 9.34
CA THR A 55 -17.56 -0.60 9.21
C THR A 55 -18.24 -1.80 9.83
N ALA A 56 -17.62 -2.98 9.77
CA ALA A 56 -18.12 -4.17 10.45
C ALA A 56 -18.07 -4.04 11.99
N LEU A 57 -17.20 -3.19 12.52
CA LEU A 57 -17.07 -2.88 13.95
C LEU A 57 -17.94 -1.69 14.40
N GLY A 58 -18.78 -1.15 13.52
CA GLY A 58 -19.60 0.04 13.80
C GLY A 58 -18.82 1.36 13.81
N SER A 59 -17.59 1.35 13.28
CA SER A 59 -16.79 2.55 13.04
C SER A 59 -16.80 2.92 11.56
N PHE A 60 -16.37 4.12 11.19
CA PHE A 60 -16.15 4.47 9.79
C PHE A 60 -14.67 4.22 9.44
N PRO A 61 -14.33 3.96 8.17
CA PRO A 61 -12.94 3.80 7.77
C PRO A 61 -12.26 5.16 7.95
N ASP A 62 -11.52 5.29 9.05
CA ASP A 62 -10.79 6.49 9.40
C ASP A 62 -9.41 6.45 8.74
N VAL A 63 -8.49 7.34 9.13
CA VAL A 63 -7.11 7.30 8.64
C VAL A 63 -6.93 7.59 7.13
N GLY A 64 -7.81 8.41 6.54
CA GLY A 64 -7.65 8.86 5.15
C GLY A 64 -8.27 7.94 4.10
N ALA A 65 -9.08 6.96 4.50
CA ALA A 65 -9.88 6.14 3.59
C ALA A 65 -10.73 6.97 2.64
N SER A 66 -11.40 8.01 3.13
CA SER A 66 -12.17 8.93 2.29
C SER A 66 -11.32 9.59 1.20
N TYR A 67 -10.01 9.77 1.40
CA TYR A 67 -9.11 10.40 0.44
C TYR A 67 -8.69 9.45 -0.69
N TYR A 68 -8.32 8.21 -0.36
CA TYR A 68 -7.89 7.26 -1.39
C TYR A 68 -9.07 6.50 -2.02
N LEU A 69 -10.13 6.17 -1.27
CA LEU A 69 -11.31 5.48 -1.79
C LEU A 69 -12.10 6.35 -2.78
N SER A 70 -12.21 7.67 -2.54
CA SER A 70 -12.90 8.59 -3.46
C SER A 70 -12.22 8.77 -4.81
N ARG A 71 -10.96 8.31 -4.93
CA ARG A 71 -10.15 8.41 -6.16
C ARG A 71 -10.07 7.09 -6.91
N LEU A 72 -10.72 6.05 -6.38
CA LEU A 72 -10.83 4.78 -7.08
C LEU A 72 -11.81 4.91 -8.23
N PRO A 73 -11.63 4.10 -9.29
CA PRO A 73 -12.51 4.13 -10.44
C PRO A 73 -13.94 3.72 -10.05
N GLY A 74 -14.91 4.52 -10.49
CA GLY A 74 -16.34 4.25 -10.30
C GLY A 74 -16.78 4.28 -8.83
N PHE A 75 -17.62 3.31 -8.44
CA PHE A 75 -18.18 3.20 -7.09
C PHE A 75 -17.43 2.17 -6.22
N PHE A 76 -16.26 1.71 -6.66
CA PHE A 76 -15.54 0.64 -5.98
C PHE A 76 -15.07 1.06 -4.58
N GLY A 77 -14.65 2.32 -4.41
CA GLY A 77 -14.25 2.84 -3.11
C GLY A 77 -15.39 2.90 -2.10
N GLU A 78 -16.60 3.23 -2.53
CA GLU A 78 -17.79 3.22 -1.67
C GLU A 78 -18.18 1.79 -1.31
N TYR A 79 -18.14 0.87 -2.27
CA TYR A 79 -18.39 -0.55 -2.04
C TYR A 79 -17.46 -1.11 -0.96
N VAL A 80 -16.14 -0.97 -1.13
CA VAL A 80 -15.14 -1.49 -0.18
C VAL A 80 -15.27 -0.79 1.16
N GLY A 81 -15.50 0.52 1.17
CA GLY A 81 -15.67 1.31 2.39
C GLY A 81 -16.89 0.89 3.19
N LEU A 82 -18.04 0.65 2.56
CA LEU A 82 -19.29 0.30 3.25
C LEU A 82 -19.34 -1.18 3.64
N THR A 83 -18.89 -2.08 2.76
CA THR A 83 -19.00 -3.53 2.98
C THR A 83 -17.84 -4.11 3.80
N GLY A 84 -16.71 -3.41 3.86
CA GLY A 84 -15.47 -3.96 4.44
C GLY A 84 -14.93 -5.15 3.65
N ALA A 85 -15.19 -5.20 2.34
CA ALA A 85 -14.73 -6.27 1.46
C ALA A 85 -13.21 -6.43 1.50
N ARG A 86 -12.75 -7.67 1.33
CA ARG A 86 -11.35 -8.04 1.24
C ARG A 86 -10.91 -7.93 -0.22
N LEU A 87 -9.77 -7.30 -0.45
CA LEU A 87 -9.14 -7.13 -1.75
C LEU A 87 -7.82 -7.89 -1.80
N ASP A 88 -7.63 -8.66 -2.85
CA ASP A 88 -6.36 -9.34 -3.10
C ASP A 88 -5.35 -8.40 -3.76
N GLY A 89 -4.07 -8.78 -3.77
CA GLY A 89 -3.00 -7.95 -4.36
C GLY A 89 -3.23 -7.61 -5.83
N ALA A 90 -3.82 -8.53 -6.61
CA ALA A 90 -4.18 -8.28 -8.00
C ALA A 90 -5.32 -7.24 -8.13
N GLU A 91 -6.32 -7.31 -7.26
CA GLU A 91 -7.43 -6.35 -7.25
C GLU A 91 -6.97 -4.97 -6.79
N MET A 92 -6.05 -4.90 -5.83
CA MET A 92 -5.40 -3.65 -5.43
C MET A 92 -4.67 -2.99 -6.61
N LEU A 93 -3.98 -3.79 -7.44
CA LEU A 93 -3.33 -3.28 -8.65
C LEU A 93 -4.37 -2.78 -9.67
N ALA A 94 -5.42 -3.57 -9.93
CA ALA A 94 -6.49 -3.22 -10.86
C ALA A 94 -7.24 -1.94 -10.46
N CYS A 95 -7.44 -1.73 -9.16
CA CYS A 95 -8.11 -0.54 -8.63
C CYS A 95 -7.20 0.70 -8.59
N GLY A 96 -5.89 0.55 -8.83
CA GLY A 96 -4.90 1.63 -8.67
C GLY A 96 -4.53 1.95 -7.22
N LEU A 97 -4.91 1.08 -6.27
CA LEU A 97 -4.46 1.13 -4.88
C LEU A 97 -3.01 0.70 -4.71
N ALA A 98 -2.55 -0.23 -5.54
CA ALA A 98 -1.14 -0.60 -5.64
C ALA A 98 -0.53 -0.03 -6.91
N THR A 99 0.78 0.24 -6.88
CA THR A 99 1.52 0.64 -8.09
C THR A 99 2.17 -0.56 -8.77
N HIS A 100 2.67 -1.51 -7.97
CA HIS A 100 3.46 -2.63 -8.47
C HIS A 100 3.03 -3.93 -7.78
N PHE A 101 3.01 -5.02 -8.56
CA PHE A 101 2.77 -6.37 -8.06
C PHE A 101 4.05 -7.19 -8.21
N VAL A 102 4.46 -7.87 -7.14
CA VAL A 102 5.67 -8.70 -7.09
C VAL A 102 5.34 -10.03 -6.42
N PRO A 103 5.65 -11.19 -7.03
CA PRO A 103 5.47 -12.49 -6.38
C PRO A 103 6.26 -12.60 -5.07
N LEU A 104 5.69 -13.26 -4.06
CA LEU A 104 6.32 -13.43 -2.73
C LEU A 104 7.75 -13.96 -2.80
N GLU A 105 8.02 -14.89 -3.72
CA GLU A 105 9.35 -15.49 -3.91
C GLU A 105 10.43 -14.46 -4.27
N LYS A 106 10.05 -13.39 -4.98
CA LYS A 106 10.97 -12.34 -5.42
C LYS A 106 11.07 -11.17 -4.46
N LEU A 107 10.24 -11.13 -3.41
CA LEU A 107 10.22 -10.02 -2.45
C LEU A 107 11.55 -9.89 -1.70
N SER A 108 12.17 -11.00 -1.30
CA SER A 108 13.49 -10.97 -0.63
C SER A 108 14.59 -10.43 -1.54
N SER A 109 14.56 -10.77 -2.83
CA SER A 109 15.48 -10.21 -3.83
C SER A 109 15.27 -8.71 -4.03
N LEU A 110 14.00 -8.26 -4.02
CA LEU A 110 13.66 -6.84 -4.09
C LEU A 110 14.18 -6.07 -2.88
N GLU A 111 13.96 -6.58 -1.66
CA GLU A 111 14.48 -5.96 -0.43
C GLU A 111 16.01 -5.83 -0.48
N TYR A 112 16.70 -6.86 -0.94
CA TYR A 112 18.15 -6.82 -1.11
C TYR A 112 18.59 -5.77 -2.15
N ALA A 113 17.91 -5.69 -3.30
CA ALA A 113 18.19 -4.71 -4.32
C ALA A 113 17.95 -3.27 -3.84
N LEU A 114 16.87 -3.04 -3.08
CA LEU A 114 16.55 -1.75 -2.47
C LEU A 114 17.59 -1.35 -1.41
N CYS A 115 18.06 -2.29 -0.58
CA CYS A 115 19.13 -2.03 0.39
C CYS A 115 20.46 -1.69 -0.29
N LYS A 116 20.74 -2.29 -1.45
CA LYS A 116 21.95 -1.99 -2.24
C LYS A 116 21.87 -0.64 -2.95
N ALA A 117 20.66 -0.19 -3.30
CA ALA A 117 20.43 1.10 -3.91
C ALA A 117 20.67 2.23 -2.89
N THR A 118 21.83 2.89 -2.96
CA THR A 118 22.21 4.00 -2.07
C THR A 118 21.52 5.33 -2.43
N THR A 119 20.71 5.36 -3.49
CA THR A 119 20.16 6.60 -4.05
C THR A 119 18.68 6.76 -3.68
N GLY A 120 18.32 7.93 -3.14
CA GLY A 120 16.94 8.29 -2.77
C GLY A 120 16.06 8.74 -3.95
N ASP A 121 16.52 8.61 -5.19
CA ASP A 121 15.82 9.11 -6.37
C ASP A 121 14.64 8.21 -6.74
N PRO A 122 13.42 8.76 -6.86
CA PRO A 122 12.22 7.96 -7.11
C PRO A 122 12.25 7.29 -8.50
N LYS A 123 12.93 7.88 -9.49
CA LYS A 123 13.04 7.29 -10.84
C LYS A 123 13.86 6.00 -10.85
N ILE A 124 14.94 5.96 -10.08
CA ILE A 124 15.83 4.79 -10.00
C ILE A 124 15.11 3.66 -9.28
N ILE A 125 14.42 3.97 -8.18
CA ILE A 125 13.62 3.00 -7.43
C ILE A 125 12.50 2.42 -8.29
N ASN A 126 11.79 3.25 -9.06
CA ASN A 126 10.78 2.77 -10.00
C ASN A 126 11.38 1.82 -11.05
N ASN A 127 12.53 2.17 -11.61
CA ASN A 127 13.21 1.32 -12.60
C ASN A 127 13.64 -0.02 -12.02
N ILE A 128 14.17 -0.06 -10.79
CA ILE A 128 14.53 -1.32 -10.11
C ILE A 128 13.31 -2.21 -9.94
N ILE A 129 12.17 -1.63 -9.53
CA ILE A 129 10.96 -2.42 -9.30
C ILE A 129 10.35 -2.91 -10.62
N LEU A 130 10.40 -2.09 -11.68
CA LEU A 130 9.86 -2.42 -13.00
C LEU A 130 10.71 -3.44 -13.78
N HIS A 131 12.05 -3.31 -13.76
CA HIS A 131 12.92 -4.13 -14.61
C HIS A 131 13.07 -5.57 -14.11
N ASP A 132 13.05 -5.77 -12.80
CA ASP A 132 13.41 -7.06 -12.22
C ASP A 132 12.18 -7.90 -11.80
N PHE A 133 11.01 -7.26 -11.55
CA PHE A 133 9.99 -7.89 -10.70
C PHE A 133 8.51 -7.69 -11.05
N SER A 134 8.12 -6.66 -11.81
CA SER A 134 6.69 -6.38 -12.00
C SER A 134 6.10 -6.97 -13.30
N THR A 135 4.94 -7.62 -13.16
CA THR A 135 3.99 -7.78 -14.27
C THR A 135 3.11 -6.54 -14.28
N THR A 136 3.34 -5.62 -15.21
CA THR A 136 2.37 -4.54 -15.47
C THR A 136 1.10 -5.19 -16.01
N GLY A 137 0.02 -5.14 -15.23
CA GLY A 137 -1.31 -5.52 -15.70
C GLY A 137 -1.63 -4.71 -16.96
N SER A 138 -1.94 -5.43 -18.03
CA SER A 138 -2.30 -4.93 -19.36
C SER A 138 -3.51 -4.00 -19.34
#